data_AF-A0A7W6URW0-F1
#
_entry.id   AF-A0A7W6URW0-F1
#
_cell.length_a   1.000
_cell.length_b   1.000
_cell.length_c   1.000
_cell.angle_alpha   90.00
_cell.angle_beta   90.00
_cell.angle_gamma   90.00
#
_symmetry.space_group_name_H-M   'P 1'
#
loop_
_entity.id
_entity.type
_entity.pdbx_description
1 polymer ?
#
loop_
_entity_poly.entity_id
_entity_poly.type
_entity_poly.pdbx_seq_one_letter_code
_entity_poly.pdbx_strand_id
1 'polypeptide(L)' 'MSMIALFSSEYCCPVGATAGKNDELTITEALRDPLIAIVMRADGVTSEEFKRLLEAAARELKANLANSSSPPAGG' A
#
# COMPACT_ATOMS: atom_id res chain seq x y z
N MET A 1 -33.28 5.39 -20.48
CA MET A 1 -32.26 4.86 -19.55
C MET A 1 -31.06 4.33 -20.33
N SER A 2 -29.94 5.03 -20.31
CA SER A 2 -28.61 4.44 -20.17
C SER A 2 -27.62 5.59 -19.98
N MET A 3 -27.21 5.83 -18.73
CA MET A 3 -26.44 7.01 -18.31
C MET A 3 -25.05 6.58 -17.77
N ILE A 4 -24.48 5.50 -18.31
CA ILE A 4 -23.23 4.90 -17.83
C ILE A 4 -22.03 5.09 -18.76
N ALA A 5 -22.17 5.86 -19.85
CA ALA A 5 -21.11 6.04 -20.85
C ALA A 5 -20.44 7.43 -20.82
N LEU A 6 -20.36 8.10 -19.66
CA LEU A 6 -19.71 9.42 -19.56
C LEU A 6 -18.55 9.52 -18.54
N PHE A 7 -18.08 8.42 -17.95
CA PHE A 7 -16.94 8.45 -17.01
C PHE A 7 -15.62 7.90 -17.57
N SER A 8 -15.50 7.69 -18.89
CA SER A 8 -14.26 7.15 -19.49
C SER A 8 -13.21 8.19 -19.91
N SER A 9 -13.37 9.49 -19.59
CA SER A 9 -12.47 10.52 -20.14
C SER A 9 -11.55 11.27 -19.16
N GLU A 10 -11.69 11.14 -17.83
CA GLU A 10 -10.88 11.94 -16.88
C GLU A 10 -10.41 11.17 -15.62
N TYR A 11 -10.03 9.90 -15.77
CA TYR A 11 -9.18 9.23 -14.76
C TYR A 11 -7.73 9.10 -15.20
N CYS A 12 -7.29 9.88 -16.20
CA CYS A 12 -5.87 10.16 -16.39
C CYS A 12 -5.44 11.23 -15.38
N CYS A 13 -5.59 10.95 -14.10
CA CYS A 13 -4.90 11.69 -13.06
C CYS A 13 -3.50 11.08 -12.99
N PRO A 14 -2.42 11.78 -13.36
CA PRO A 14 -1.11 11.36 -12.91
C PRO A 14 -1.11 11.61 -11.40
N VAL A 15 -1.42 10.58 -10.60
CA VAL A 15 -1.06 10.57 -9.18
C VAL A 15 0.46 10.40 -9.14
N GLY A 16 1.15 11.49 -9.50
CA GLY A 16 2.52 11.48 -9.96
C GLY A 16 3.11 12.86 -9.79
N ALA A 17 3.04 13.38 -8.57
CA ALA A 17 3.74 14.59 -8.16
C ALA A 17 4.20 14.50 -6.69
N THR A 18 4.82 13.39 -6.31
CA THR A 18 5.83 13.38 -5.24
C THR A 18 7.10 12.76 -5.80
N ALA A 19 7.82 13.56 -6.58
CA ALA A 19 9.19 13.28 -6.94
C ALA A 19 10.07 13.50 -5.69
N GLY A 20 10.24 12.45 -4.90
CA GLY A 20 11.06 12.39 -3.69
C GLY A 20 11.54 10.94 -3.47
N LYS A 21 12.75 10.77 -2.97
CA LYS A 21 13.41 9.47 -2.79
C LYS A 21 12.57 8.54 -1.90
N ASN A 22 12.14 7.38 -2.38
CA ASN A 22 11.69 6.27 -1.53
C ASN A 22 10.75 6.73 -0.38
N ASP A 23 9.70 7.50 -0.69
CA ASP A 23 8.70 7.93 0.29
C ASP A 23 7.80 6.74 0.66
N GLU A 24 8.41 5.74 1.30
CA GLU A 24 7.73 4.56 1.82
C GLU A 24 6.93 4.97 3.07
N LEU A 25 5.62 4.78 3.01
CA LEU A 25 4.74 5.10 4.14
C LEU A 25 4.99 4.10 5.27
N THR A 26 5.32 4.62 6.45
CA THR A 26 5.29 3.80 7.66
C THR A 26 3.86 3.35 7.97
N ILE A 27 3.71 2.24 8.68
CA ILE A 27 2.39 1.73 9.11
C ILE A 27 1.57 2.81 9.82
N THR A 28 2.22 3.65 10.64
CA THR A 28 1.55 4.72 11.38
C THR A 28 1.07 5.84 10.46
N GLU A 29 1.82 6.16 9.40
CA GLU A 29 1.41 7.16 8.41
C GLU A 29 0.24 6.64 7.57
N ALA A 30 0.31 5.38 7.14
CA ALA A 30 -0.78 4.75 6.41
C ALA A 30 -2.09 4.73 7.22
N LEU A 31 -2.01 4.52 8.55
CA LEU A 31 -3.18 4.56 9.44
C LEU A 31 -3.80 5.95 9.62
N ARG A 32 -3.04 7.02 9.36
CA ARG A 32 -3.51 8.41 9.48
C ARG A 32 -3.83 9.03 8.13
N ASP A 33 -3.55 8.33 7.04
CA ASP A 33 -3.78 8.83 5.70
C ASP A 33 -5.30 8.99 5.44
N PRO A 34 -5.78 10.19 5.06
CA PRO A 34 -7.19 10.43 4.85
C PRO A 34 -7.82 9.58 3.74
N LEU A 35 -7.07 9.26 2.67
CA LEU A 35 -7.57 8.46 1.56
C LEU A 35 -7.69 7.00 1.96
N ILE A 36 -6.67 6.47 2.63
CA ILE A 36 -6.69 5.10 3.17
C ILE A 36 -7.85 4.95 4.16
N ALA A 37 -8.07 5.92 5.04
CA ALA A 37 -9.18 5.90 5.99
C ALA A 37 -10.56 5.87 5.30
N ILE A 38 -10.73 6.59 4.18
CA ILE A 38 -11.96 6.58 3.38
C ILE A 38 -12.18 5.19 2.77
N VAL A 39 -11.14 4.58 2.18
CA VAL A 39 -11.23 3.25 1.57
C VAL A 39 -11.53 2.19 2.63
N MET A 40 -10.82 2.19 3.75
CA MET A 40 -11.08 1.27 4.87
C MET A 40 -12.52 1.36 5.36
N ARG A 41 -13.07 2.59 5.46
CA ARG A 41 -14.48 2.78 5.85
C ARG A 41 -15.44 2.21 4.80
N ALA A 42 -15.15 2.41 3.52
CA ALA A 42 -15.96 1.85 2.44
C ALA A 42 -15.98 0.31 2.47
N ASP A 43 -14.86 -0.29 2.85
CA ASP A 43 -14.70 -1.75 2.94
C ASP A 43 -15.07 -2.35 4.31
N GLY A 44 -15.49 -1.52 5.27
CA GLY A 44 -15.83 -1.97 6.63
C GLY A 44 -14.63 -2.48 7.45
N VAL A 45 -13.41 -2.09 7.08
CA VAL A 45 -12.16 -2.49 7.73
C VAL A 45 -11.85 -1.56 8.89
N THR A 46 -11.53 -2.14 10.05
CA THR A 46 -11.09 -1.37 11.22
C THR A 46 -9.60 -1.04 11.16
N SER A 47 -9.18 0.02 11.85
CA SER A 47 -7.76 0.39 11.96
C SER A 47 -6.90 -0.69 12.60
N GLU A 48 -7.46 -1.47 13.53
CA GLU A 48 -6.73 -2.58 14.14
C GLU A 48 -6.52 -3.73 13.16
N GLU A 49 -7.54 -4.07 12.36
CA GLU A 49 -7.42 -5.11 11.33
C GLU A 49 -6.40 -4.73 10.26
N PHE A 50 -6.48 -3.50 9.76
CA PHE A 50 -5.53 -2.97 8.79
C PHE A 50 -4.10 -2.95 9.33
N LYS A 51 -3.90 -2.53 10.59
CA LYS A 51 -2.61 -2.56 11.26
C LYS A 51 -2.05 -3.99 11.34
N ARG A 52 -2.85 -4.97 11.77
CA ARG A 52 -2.43 -6.37 11.89
C ARG A 52 -1.99 -6.94 10.55
N LEU A 53 -2.71 -6.62 9.48
CA LEU A 53 -2.37 -7.01 8.10
C LEU A 53 -1.02 -6.44 7.67
N LEU A 54 -0.81 -5.13 7.84
CA LEU A 54 0.45 -4.48 7.50
C LEU A 54 1.62 -5.02 8.31
N GLU A 55 1.44 -5.26 9.61
CA GLU A 55 2.48 -5.86 10.45
C GLU A 55 2.82 -7.29 10.03
N ALA A 56 1.83 -8.08 9.62
CA ALA A 56 2.05 -9.44 9.12
C ALA A 56 2.86 -9.42 7.81
N ALA A 57 2.46 -8.59 6.85
CA ALA A 57 3.17 -8.41 5.59
C ALA A 57 4.61 -7.93 5.81
N ALA A 58 4.83 -6.96 6.72
CA ALA A 58 6.17 -6.47 7.05
C ALA A 58 7.07 -7.57 7.65
N ARG A 59 6.52 -8.43 8.52
CA ARG A 59 7.27 -9.58 9.07
C ARG A 59 7.67 -10.58 7.99
N GLU A 60 6.76 -10.90 7.09
CA GLU A 60 7.01 -11.82 5.98
C GLU A 60 8.08 -11.27 5.03
N LEU A 61 7.96 -10.00 4.65
CA LEU A 61 8.93 -9.30 3.82
C LEU A 61 10.33 -9.36 4.44
N LYS A 62 10.45 -9.07 5.74
CA LYS A 62 11.71 -9.13 6.48
C LYS A 62 12.32 -10.54 6.49
N ALA A 63 11.49 -11.58 6.64
CA ALA A 63 11.95 -12.97 6.61
C ALA A 63 12.48 -13.35 5.22
N ASN A 64 11.80 -12.94 4.16
CA ASN A 64 12.20 -13.21 2.78
C ASN A 64 13.53 -12.50 2.42
N LEU A 65 13.69 -11.24 2.85
CA LEU A 65 14.95 -10.49 2.70
C LEU A 65 16.11 -11.20 3.41
N ALA A 66 15.91 -11.63 4.65
CA ALA A 66 16.93 -12.37 5.41
C ALA A 66 17.32 -13.70 4.76
N ASN A 67 16.40 -14.37 4.08
CA ASN A 67 16.68 -15.63 3.39
C ASN A 67 17.43 -15.43 2.05
N SER A 68 17.28 -14.26 1.42
CA SER A 68 17.91 -13.92 0.14
C SER A 68 19.37 -13.43 0.24
N SER A 69 19.89 -13.21 1.46
CA SER A 69 21.23 -12.65 1.68
C SER A 69 22.31 -13.67 2.08
N SER A 70 22.08 -14.98 1.91
CA SER A 70 23.15 -15.97 2.08
C SER A 70 24.07 -15.96 0.84
N PRO A 71 25.38 -15.64 0.97
CA PRO A 71 26.29 -15.73 -0.17
C PRO A 71 26.47 -17.22 -0.54
N PRO A 72 26.59 -17.58 -1.84
CA PRO A 72 26.99 -18.93 -2.20
C PRO A 72 28.39 -19.17 -1.62
N ALA A 73 28.52 -20.18 -0.77
CA ALA A 73 29.80 -20.67 -0.31
C ALA A 73 30.57 -21.17 -1.55
N GLY A 74 31.55 -20.37 -1.99
CA GLY A 74 32.49 -20.76 -3.03
C GLY A 74 33.31 -21.96 -2.54
N GLY A 75 33.25 -23.05 -3.31
CA GLY A 75 34.19 -24.17 -3.24
C GLY A 75 35.28 -24.03 -4.28
#